data_AF-A0A7V6B4S7-F1
#
_entry.id   AF-A0A7V6B4S7-F1
#
_cell.length_a   1.000
_cell.length_b   1.000
_cell.length_c   1.000
_cell.angle_alpha   90.00
_cell.angle_beta   90.00
_cell.angle_gamma   90.00
#
_symmetry.space_group_name_H-M   'P 1'
#
loop_
_entity.id
_entity.type
_entity.pdbx_description
1 polymer ?
#
loop_
_entity_poly.entity_id
_entity_poly.type
_entity_poly.pdbx_seq_one_letter_code
_entity_poly.pdbx_strand_id
1 'polypeptide(L)'
;MRKARLFVLAVLLVLVSACDTGKNEVLNVADAIGGDRDTPSESQVSNDDGGGEVLTDNYQIDFAGADIVSGDEVTSDSISDSISVPDISGGSVPYYPSPSFRFEQSGALEGNEVVLDVVAKDLGEVFGIALRIEWDTTLARLEDVELKQVFEQDGIYKAKEVRPGSLAIGMAHNASYKKHTLSGDVVVAKVTLKLLKSGDNDISFFEPRCLVVTRRLEPIQPVYIPYKLRAFVP
;
A
#
# COMPACT_ATOMS: atom_id res chain seq x y z
N MET A 1 30.91 14.35 12.86
CA MET A 1 29.65 13.58 12.70
C MET A 1 28.43 14.39 12.21
N ARG A 2 28.56 15.66 11.75
CA ARG A 2 27.42 16.43 11.20
C ARG A 2 27.07 16.12 9.73
N LYS A 3 28.01 15.57 8.95
CA LYS A 3 27.86 15.37 7.49
C LYS A 3 26.93 14.20 7.10
N ALA A 4 26.87 13.14 7.90
CA ALA A 4 25.98 11.99 7.63
C ALA A 4 24.49 12.32 7.79
N ARG A 5 24.14 13.31 8.63
CA ARG A 5 22.75 13.66 8.97
C ARG A 5 22.06 14.53 7.91
N LEU A 6 22.84 15.33 7.16
CA LEU A 6 22.32 16.13 6.06
C LEU A 6 21.99 15.25 4.83
N PHE A 7 22.73 14.16 4.66
CA PHE A 7 22.58 13.26 3.52
C PHE A 7 21.25 12.50 3.52
N VAL A 8 20.72 12.10 4.67
CA VAL A 8 19.48 11.30 4.72
C VAL A 8 18.23 12.16 4.56
N LEU A 9 18.22 13.39 5.10
CA LEU A 9 17.16 14.35 4.79
C LEU A 9 17.22 14.74 3.31
N ALA A 10 18.42 14.89 2.74
CA ALA A 10 18.60 15.10 1.32
C ALA A 10 18.18 13.87 0.50
N VAL A 11 18.39 12.63 0.94
CA VAL A 11 17.90 11.43 0.24
C VAL A 11 16.38 11.31 0.32
N LEU A 12 15.77 11.59 1.49
CA LEU A 12 14.32 11.65 1.64
C LEU A 12 13.71 12.76 0.77
N LEU A 13 14.35 13.94 0.73
CA LEU A 13 13.95 15.03 -0.17
C LEU A 13 14.24 14.72 -1.63
N VAL A 14 15.34 14.06 -1.99
CA VAL A 14 15.71 13.71 -3.37
C VAL A 14 14.78 12.62 -3.90
N LEU A 15 14.33 11.69 -3.07
CA LEU A 15 13.26 10.75 -3.44
C LEU A 15 11.95 11.47 -3.78
N VAL A 16 11.69 12.64 -3.17
CA VAL A 16 10.51 13.49 -3.45
C VAL A 16 10.79 14.55 -4.53
N SER A 17 12.04 14.97 -4.73
CA SER A 17 12.45 16.15 -5.52
C SER A 17 13.19 15.81 -6.81
N ALA A 18 13.56 14.55 -7.07
CA ALA A 18 14.19 14.16 -8.35
C ALA A 18 13.23 14.23 -9.56
N CYS A 19 11.99 14.67 -9.38
CA CYS A 19 11.09 15.11 -10.45
C CYS A 19 10.83 16.62 -10.34
N ASP A 20 11.90 17.42 -10.44
CA ASP A 20 11.79 18.83 -10.78
C ASP A 20 13.01 19.29 -11.59
N THR A 21 12.90 19.14 -12.92
CA THR A 21 13.60 20.01 -13.86
C THR A 21 12.53 20.56 -14.79
N GLY A 22 11.77 21.51 -14.27
CA GLY A 22 10.75 22.21 -15.05
C GLY A 22 10.21 23.39 -14.27
N LYS A 23 10.91 24.52 -14.40
CA LYS A 23 10.51 25.83 -13.87
C LYS A 23 9.00 26.06 -14.01
N ASN A 24 8.34 26.36 -12.90
CA ASN A 24 7.04 27.02 -12.91
C ASN A 24 7.21 28.45 -13.44
N GLU A 25 7.14 28.59 -14.76
CA GLU A 25 6.68 29.84 -15.38
C GLU A 25 5.39 29.52 -16.12
N VAL A 26 4.36 30.29 -15.81
CA VAL A 26 3.08 30.28 -16.50
C VAL A 26 3.33 30.64 -17.97
N LEU A 27 3.16 29.69 -18.89
CA LEU A 27 3.21 29.97 -20.34
C LEU A 27 2.05 29.30 -21.04
N ASN A 28 1.10 30.15 -21.43
CA ASN A 28 -0.02 29.86 -22.30
C ASN A 28 0.35 30.40 -23.69
N VAL A 29 0.85 29.57 -24.61
CA VAL A 29 1.07 29.95 -26.03
C VAL A 29 1.00 28.69 -26.91
N ALA A 30 -0.04 28.65 -27.74
CA ALA A 30 -0.10 27.90 -28.99
C ALA A 30 0.94 28.44 -29.99
N ASP A 31 1.36 27.60 -30.94
CA ASP A 31 2.41 27.81 -31.96
C ASP A 31 3.85 27.58 -31.53
N ALA A 32 4.40 26.43 -31.95
CA ALA A 32 5.66 26.38 -32.69
C ALA A 32 5.83 25.01 -33.36
N ILE A 33 5.63 25.03 -34.67
CA ILE A 33 6.02 24.01 -35.64
C ILE A 33 7.55 24.02 -35.78
N GLY A 34 8.17 22.83 -35.85
CA GLY A 34 9.36 22.61 -36.70
C GLY A 34 10.64 22.08 -36.04
N GLY A 35 11.12 20.96 -36.59
CA GLY A 35 12.53 20.51 -36.59
C GLY A 35 12.95 19.67 -35.37
N ASP A 36 13.71 18.60 -35.49
CA ASP A 36 14.25 17.86 -36.62
C ASP A 36 14.60 16.46 -36.08
N ARG A 37 14.72 15.50 -37.01
CA ARG A 37 15.03 14.10 -36.76
C ARG A 37 16.42 13.95 -36.15
N ASP A 38 16.60 12.93 -35.30
CA ASP A 38 17.61 11.90 -35.56
C ASP A 38 17.34 10.63 -34.76
N THR A 39 17.24 9.53 -35.50
CA THR A 39 17.17 8.14 -35.06
C THR A 39 18.54 7.50 -35.22
N PRO A 40 18.90 6.51 -34.39
CA PRO A 40 19.72 5.41 -34.88
C PRO A 40 18.99 4.06 -34.78
N SER A 41 19.21 3.28 -35.84
CA SER A 41 18.67 1.97 -36.17
C SER A 41 18.97 0.82 -35.20
N GLU A 42 18.10 -0.17 -35.36
CA GLU A 42 18.10 -1.55 -34.90
C GLU A 42 19.41 -2.32 -35.07
N SER A 43 19.63 -3.25 -34.13
CA SER A 43 19.69 -4.71 -34.35
C SER A 43 20.79 -5.36 -33.49
N GLN A 44 20.40 -6.32 -32.65
CA GLN A 44 20.91 -7.68 -32.73
C GLN A 44 20.12 -8.61 -31.81
N VAL A 45 19.50 -9.59 -32.47
CA VAL A 45 18.87 -10.79 -31.93
C VAL A 45 19.99 -11.78 -31.58
N SER A 46 19.96 -12.35 -30.38
CA SER A 46 20.50 -13.69 -30.16
C SER A 46 19.52 -14.49 -29.31
N ASN A 47 18.94 -15.50 -29.94
CA ASN A 47 18.25 -16.60 -29.27
C ASN A 47 19.32 -17.45 -28.58
N ASP A 48 19.13 -17.78 -27.31
CA ASP A 48 19.71 -19.01 -26.78
C ASP A 48 18.72 -19.69 -25.85
N ASP A 49 18.69 -21.00 -26.05
CA ASP A 49 17.64 -21.96 -25.73
C ASP A 49 17.99 -22.65 -24.40
N GLY A 50 17.01 -22.85 -23.52
CA GLY A 50 17.28 -23.34 -22.18
C GLY A 50 16.01 -23.73 -21.42
N GLY A 51 15.38 -24.81 -21.88
CA GLY A 51 14.25 -25.44 -21.20
C GLY A 51 14.57 -25.91 -19.78
N GLY A 52 13.62 -25.68 -18.88
CA GLY A 52 13.59 -26.20 -17.52
C GLY A 52 12.16 -26.15 -17.00
N GLU A 53 11.50 -27.30 -16.99
CA GLU A 53 10.12 -27.51 -16.58
C GLU A 53 9.96 -27.55 -15.04
N VAL A 54 8.86 -26.92 -14.58
CA VAL A 54 7.90 -27.32 -13.52
C VAL A 54 8.39 -27.47 -12.07
N LEU A 55 7.75 -26.71 -11.16
CA LEU A 55 6.95 -27.24 -10.05
C LEU A 55 6.09 -26.11 -9.43
N THR A 56 4.80 -26.13 -9.77
CA THR A 56 3.74 -25.38 -9.10
C THR A 56 3.29 -26.16 -7.86
N ASP A 57 3.65 -25.69 -6.67
CA ASP A 57 3.07 -26.19 -5.42
C ASP A 57 1.71 -25.53 -5.20
N ASN A 58 0.68 -26.14 -5.78
CA ASN A 58 -0.71 -25.85 -5.45
C ASN A 58 -1.02 -26.47 -4.09
N TYR A 59 -1.15 -25.64 -3.05
CA TYR A 59 -1.77 -26.06 -1.79
C TYR A 59 -3.28 -26.27 -2.01
N GLN A 60 -3.66 -27.53 -2.23
CA GLN A 60 -5.04 -27.99 -2.18
C GLN A 60 -5.34 -28.42 -0.74
N ILE A 61 -6.17 -27.66 -0.02
CA ILE A 61 -6.67 -28.07 1.30
C ILE A 61 -7.98 -28.81 1.08
N ASP A 62 -7.91 -30.13 1.08
CA ASP A 62 -9.08 -31.02 1.18
C ASP A 62 -9.62 -30.99 2.62
N PHE A 63 -10.77 -30.35 2.83
CA PHE A 63 -11.54 -30.53 4.07
C PHE A 63 -12.30 -31.87 3.99
N ALA A 64 -11.60 -32.97 4.24
CA ALA A 64 -12.20 -34.26 4.55
C ALA A 64 -12.23 -34.41 6.08
N GLY A 65 -13.40 -34.20 6.67
CA GLY A 65 -13.63 -34.31 8.11
C GLY A 65 -15.09 -34.56 8.44
N ALA A 66 -15.69 -35.57 7.79
CA ALA A 66 -16.90 -36.20 8.30
C ALA A 66 -16.48 -37.23 9.35
N ASP A 67 -16.45 -36.82 10.62
CA ASP A 67 -16.32 -37.78 11.72
C ASP A 67 -17.73 -38.22 12.14
N ILE A 68 -18.14 -39.35 11.56
CA ILE A 68 -19.34 -40.09 11.93
C ILE A 68 -18.94 -40.98 13.09
N VAL A 69 -19.28 -40.57 14.32
CA VAL A 69 -19.29 -41.48 15.47
C VAL A 69 -20.72 -41.94 15.71
N SER A 70 -20.92 -43.24 15.51
CA SER A 70 -22.15 -43.99 15.74
C SER A 70 -22.07 -44.73 17.08
N GLY A 71 -23.22 -44.90 17.73
CA GLY A 71 -23.45 -45.64 18.99
C GLY A 71 -23.88 -44.70 20.11
N ASP A 72 -24.94 -44.92 20.90
CA ASP A 72 -25.72 -46.12 21.20
C ASP A 72 -27.05 -45.67 21.84
N GLU A 73 -28.02 -46.57 21.91
CA GLU A 73 -29.44 -46.30 22.16
C GLU A 73 -29.83 -46.16 23.66
N VAL A 74 -30.81 -45.28 23.92
CA VAL A 74 -31.76 -45.22 25.05
C VAL A 74 -31.28 -44.75 26.45
N THR A 75 -31.76 -43.58 26.89
CA THR A 75 -32.66 -43.46 28.06
C THR A 75 -33.28 -42.05 28.13
N SER A 76 -34.61 -42.02 28.11
CA SER A 76 -35.45 -40.84 28.33
C SER A 76 -35.42 -40.44 29.79
N ASP A 77 -34.85 -39.27 30.11
CA ASP A 77 -35.29 -38.51 31.26
C ASP A 77 -35.01 -37.00 31.09
N SER A 78 -35.93 -36.22 31.63
CA SER A 78 -36.15 -34.81 31.31
C SER A 78 -35.11 -33.90 31.96
N ILE A 79 -34.32 -33.17 31.16
CA ILE A 79 -33.49 -32.06 31.65
C ILE A 79 -33.60 -30.88 30.67
N SER A 80 -34.39 -29.89 31.07
CA SER A 80 -34.36 -28.46 30.72
C SER A 80 -33.61 -28.06 29.43
N ASP A 81 -34.39 -27.70 28.40
CA ASP A 81 -33.95 -26.94 27.24
C ASP A 81 -33.33 -25.59 27.66
N SER A 82 -32.03 -25.63 27.96
CA SER A 82 -31.14 -24.52 27.72
C SER A 82 -30.34 -24.88 26.47
N ILE A 83 -30.97 -24.67 25.31
CA ILE A 83 -30.24 -24.57 24.05
C ILE A 83 -29.29 -23.40 24.25
N SER A 84 -28.06 -23.74 24.60
CA SER A 84 -26.92 -22.85 24.51
C SER A 84 -26.79 -22.57 23.03
N VAL A 85 -27.39 -21.47 22.57
CA VAL A 85 -27.11 -20.91 21.26
C VAL A 85 -25.58 -20.82 21.20
N PRO A 86 -24.89 -21.49 20.26
CA PRO A 86 -23.47 -21.25 20.11
C PRO A 86 -23.33 -19.77 19.83
N ASP A 87 -22.63 -19.08 20.70
CA ASP A 87 -22.29 -17.67 20.54
C ASP A 87 -21.33 -17.57 19.36
N ILE A 88 -21.86 -17.51 18.14
CA ILE A 88 -21.10 -17.22 16.93
C ILE A 88 -20.97 -15.70 16.82
N SER A 89 -20.38 -15.06 17.83
CA SER A 89 -19.95 -13.67 17.77
C SER A 89 -18.42 -13.60 17.88
N GLY A 90 -17.77 -14.28 16.93
CA GLY A 90 -16.32 -14.24 16.78
C GLY A 90 -15.95 -14.16 15.31
N GLY A 91 -16.46 -13.15 14.59
CA GLY A 91 -15.91 -12.81 13.28
C GLY A 91 -14.41 -12.58 13.45
N SER A 92 -13.59 -13.52 12.99
CA SER A 92 -12.15 -13.44 13.16
C SER A 92 -11.66 -12.18 12.45
N VAL A 93 -11.19 -11.20 13.23
CA VAL A 93 -10.48 -10.05 12.68
C VAL A 93 -9.29 -10.61 11.88
N PRO A 94 -9.12 -10.23 10.60
CA PRO A 94 -7.99 -10.70 9.81
C PRO A 94 -6.68 -10.41 10.55
N TYR A 95 -5.84 -11.43 10.71
CA TYR A 95 -4.53 -11.24 11.31
C TYR A 95 -3.64 -10.50 10.32
N TYR A 96 -3.04 -9.39 10.77
CA TYR A 96 -2.03 -8.65 10.01
C TYR A 96 -0.68 -8.74 10.74
N PRO A 97 0.42 -9.04 10.02
CA PRO A 97 1.76 -9.07 10.61
C PRO A 97 2.15 -7.69 11.16
N SER A 98 3.06 -7.68 12.14
CA SER A 98 3.62 -6.45 12.73
C SER A 98 5.15 -6.51 12.65
N PRO A 99 5.85 -5.45 12.20
CA PRO A 99 5.32 -4.20 11.63
C PRO A 99 4.80 -4.35 10.19
N SER A 100 3.78 -3.59 9.79
CA SER A 100 3.26 -3.64 8.41
C SER A 100 2.67 -2.32 7.89
N PHE A 101 2.46 -2.26 6.57
CA PHE A 101 1.54 -1.35 5.90
C PHE A 101 0.49 -2.13 5.13
N ARG A 102 -0.74 -1.60 5.11
CA ARG A 102 -1.85 -2.14 4.32
C ARG A 102 -2.77 -1.02 3.85
N PHE A 103 -3.74 -1.38 3.03
CA PHE A 103 -4.86 -0.52 2.70
C PHE A 103 -6.13 -1.04 3.35
N GLU A 104 -7.00 -0.14 3.77
CA GLU A 104 -8.36 -0.43 4.21
C GLU A 104 -9.33 0.48 3.46
N GLN A 105 -10.43 -0.07 2.96
CA GLN A 105 -11.43 0.75 2.29
C GLN A 105 -12.22 1.54 3.34
N SER A 106 -12.19 2.87 3.22
CA SER A 106 -12.90 3.79 4.11
C SER A 106 -14.35 3.92 3.65
N GLY A 107 -15.20 2.94 4.02
CA GLY A 107 -16.63 2.95 3.72
C GLY A 107 -17.01 2.32 2.37
N ALA A 108 -18.29 2.46 2.00
CA ALA A 108 -18.83 1.94 0.75
C ALA A 108 -18.35 2.77 -0.46
N LEU A 109 -18.39 2.17 -1.65
CA LEU A 109 -18.13 2.90 -2.89
C LEU A 109 -19.18 4.00 -3.08
N GLU A 110 -18.74 5.25 -3.20
CA GLU A 110 -19.60 6.40 -3.47
C GLU A 110 -19.54 6.74 -4.96
N GLY A 111 -20.50 6.20 -5.71
CA GLY A 111 -20.47 6.28 -7.17
C GLY A 111 -19.26 5.54 -7.75
N ASN A 112 -18.39 6.26 -8.44
CA ASN A 112 -17.16 5.71 -9.05
C ASN A 112 -15.92 6.04 -8.21
N GLU A 113 -16.07 6.46 -6.96
CA GLU A 113 -14.94 6.82 -6.10
C GLU A 113 -14.72 5.76 -5.02
N VAL A 114 -13.45 5.46 -4.78
CA VAL A 114 -13.00 4.62 -3.68
C VAL A 114 -12.03 5.40 -2.82
N VAL A 115 -12.22 5.34 -1.51
CA VAL A 115 -11.32 5.93 -0.52
C VAL A 115 -10.59 4.81 0.18
N LEU A 116 -9.26 4.86 0.16
CA LEU A 116 -8.38 3.89 0.79
C LEU A 116 -7.57 4.55 1.89
N ASP A 117 -7.75 4.08 3.11
CA ASP A 117 -6.91 4.39 4.26
C ASP A 117 -5.61 3.60 4.12
N VAL A 118 -4.47 4.29 4.14
CA VAL A 118 -3.14 3.69 4.24
C VAL A 118 -2.85 3.51 5.72
N VAL A 119 -2.79 2.26 6.18
CA VAL A 119 -2.68 1.92 7.60
C VAL A 119 -1.29 1.38 7.90
N ALA A 120 -0.62 2.03 8.85
CA ALA A 120 0.60 1.55 9.47
C ALA A 120 0.26 0.73 10.72
N LYS A 121 0.92 -0.41 10.90
CA LYS A 121 0.75 -1.26 12.08
C LYS A 121 2.05 -1.40 12.86
N ASP A 122 2.01 -1.05 14.14
CA ASP A 122 3.06 -1.34 15.14
C ASP A 122 4.49 -1.01 14.68
N LEU A 123 4.70 0.17 14.06
CA LEU A 123 6.03 0.58 13.58
C LEU A 123 7.00 0.96 14.71
N GLY A 124 6.51 1.09 15.95
CA GLY A 124 7.34 1.49 17.09
C GLY A 124 7.82 2.94 16.97
N GLU A 125 9.07 3.22 17.35
CA GLU A 125 9.63 4.57 17.33
C GLU A 125 10.08 5.01 15.93
N VAL A 126 9.26 5.81 15.26
CA VAL A 126 9.50 6.27 13.89
C VAL A 126 9.94 7.73 13.86
N PHE A 127 10.92 8.02 13.00
CA PHE A 127 11.32 9.37 12.63
C PHE A 127 10.73 9.81 11.30
N GLY A 128 10.68 8.91 10.32
CA GLY A 128 10.16 9.22 8.99
C GLY A 128 9.67 7.98 8.25
N ILE A 129 8.73 8.23 7.35
CA ILE A 129 8.04 7.28 6.50
C ILE A 129 8.11 7.84 5.07
N ALA A 130 8.57 7.02 4.13
CA ALA A 130 8.44 7.24 2.70
C ALA A 130 7.76 6.02 2.10
N LEU A 131 6.70 6.24 1.33
CA LEU A 131 5.94 5.17 0.67
C LEU A 131 5.82 5.47 -0.81
N ARG A 132 5.82 4.40 -1.59
CA ARG A 132 5.50 4.43 -3.00
C ARG A 132 4.33 3.49 -3.26
N ILE A 133 3.23 4.03 -3.76
CA ILE A 133 2.00 3.28 -4.04
C ILE A 133 1.77 3.28 -5.55
N GLU A 134 1.40 2.13 -6.11
CA GLU A 134 1.13 1.96 -7.54
C GLU A 134 -0.22 1.30 -7.79
N TRP A 135 -0.85 1.64 -8.92
CA TRP A 135 -2.13 1.09 -9.39
C TRP A 135 -2.21 1.13 -10.92
N ASP A 136 -3.18 0.39 -11.49
CA ASP A 136 -3.43 0.43 -12.93
C ASP A 136 -4.21 1.70 -13.34
N THR A 137 -3.55 2.54 -14.12
CA THR A 137 -4.12 3.80 -14.66
C THR A 137 -5.24 3.62 -15.67
N THR A 138 -5.36 2.43 -16.27
CA THR A 138 -6.46 2.12 -17.20
C THR A 138 -7.79 1.90 -16.48
N LEU A 139 -7.71 1.56 -15.18
CA LEU A 139 -8.85 1.24 -14.32
C LEU A 139 -9.16 2.34 -13.31
N ALA A 140 -8.16 3.08 -12.84
CA ALA A 140 -8.37 4.16 -11.87
C ALA A 140 -7.40 5.33 -12.06
N ARG A 141 -7.82 6.52 -11.64
CA ARG A 141 -6.97 7.71 -11.54
C ARG A 141 -6.98 8.27 -10.13
N LEU A 142 -5.89 8.92 -9.74
CA LEU A 142 -5.82 9.66 -8.49
C LEU A 142 -6.70 10.91 -8.56
N GLU A 143 -7.56 11.11 -7.57
CA GLU A 143 -8.30 12.37 -7.39
C GLU A 143 -7.70 13.20 -6.27
N ASP A 144 -7.45 12.58 -5.11
CA ASP A 144 -6.97 13.29 -3.92
C ASP A 144 -6.10 12.41 -3.01
N VAL A 145 -5.26 13.06 -2.21
CA VAL A 145 -4.47 12.44 -1.14
C VAL A 145 -4.49 13.34 0.09
N GLU A 146 -5.09 12.83 1.17
CA GLU A 146 -5.08 13.48 2.47
C GLU A 146 -4.02 12.83 3.38
N LEU A 147 -2.99 13.58 3.77
CA LEU A 147 -2.01 13.08 4.74
C LEU A 147 -2.52 13.28 6.16
N LYS A 148 -2.51 12.21 6.96
CA LYS A 148 -2.88 12.30 8.37
C LYS A 148 -1.70 12.76 9.20
N GLN A 149 -1.99 13.68 10.11
CA GLN A 149 -1.00 14.22 11.01
C GLN A 149 -0.68 13.18 12.11
N VAL A 150 0.31 12.32 11.87
CA VAL A 150 0.77 11.29 12.81
C VAL A 150 2.01 11.71 13.61
N PHE A 151 2.66 12.80 13.23
CA PHE A 151 3.72 13.46 13.98
C PHE A 151 3.20 14.79 14.56
N GLU A 152 3.95 15.38 15.49
CA GLU A 152 3.61 16.68 16.09
C GLU A 152 3.40 17.79 15.04
N GLN A 153 2.80 18.93 15.44
CA GLN A 153 2.37 20.04 14.56
C GLN A 153 3.44 20.59 13.62
N ASP A 154 4.72 20.33 13.87
CA ASP A 154 5.84 20.78 13.06
C ASP A 154 6.35 19.74 12.07
N GLY A 155 5.71 18.58 11.90
CA GLY A 155 6.13 17.54 10.95
C GLY A 155 6.15 18.00 9.48
N ILE A 156 6.99 17.36 8.67
CA ILE A 156 7.05 17.53 7.21
C ILE A 156 6.14 16.47 6.58
N TYR A 157 5.19 16.91 5.77
CA TYR A 157 4.23 16.04 5.08
C TYR A 157 4.18 16.45 3.60
N LYS A 158 4.42 15.50 2.70
CA LYS A 158 4.34 15.70 1.25
C LYS A 158 3.78 14.48 0.56
N ALA A 159 2.86 14.69 -0.36
CA ALA A 159 2.36 13.67 -1.27
C ALA A 159 2.40 14.22 -2.69
N LYS A 160 2.78 13.40 -3.66
CA LYS A 160 2.77 13.77 -5.08
C LYS A 160 2.67 12.52 -5.95
N GLU A 161 1.75 12.52 -6.90
CA GLU A 161 1.80 11.57 -8.02
C GLU A 161 2.98 11.98 -8.92
N VAL A 162 4.04 11.17 -8.94
CA VAL A 162 5.26 11.54 -9.67
C VAL A 162 5.24 11.04 -11.12
N ARG A 163 4.37 10.09 -11.42
CA ARG A 163 3.99 9.61 -12.75
C ARG A 163 2.58 9.01 -12.65
N PRO A 164 1.81 8.96 -13.75
CA PRO A 164 0.50 8.32 -13.74
C PRO A 164 0.55 6.94 -13.10
N GLY A 165 -0.31 6.68 -12.11
CA GLY A 165 -0.40 5.38 -11.45
C GLY A 165 0.60 5.17 -10.33
N SER A 166 1.26 6.23 -9.85
CA SER A 166 2.43 6.09 -8.98
C SER A 166 2.56 7.28 -8.01
N LEU A 167 2.07 7.09 -6.79
CA LEU A 167 2.02 8.10 -5.72
C LEU A 167 3.22 7.96 -4.77
N ALA A 168 3.96 9.04 -4.57
CA ALA A 168 4.95 9.15 -3.50
C ALA A 168 4.36 9.87 -2.29
N ILE A 169 4.53 9.29 -1.11
CA ILE A 169 4.18 9.89 0.19
C ILE A 169 5.46 9.99 1.02
N GLY A 170 5.70 11.15 1.63
CA GLY A 170 6.80 11.40 2.55
C GLY A 170 6.30 12.11 3.80
N MET A 171 6.63 11.56 4.95
CA MET A 171 6.25 12.08 6.27
C MET A 171 7.48 11.99 7.18
N ALA A 172 7.84 13.04 7.90
CA ALA A 172 8.94 12.99 8.85
C ALA A 172 8.81 14.05 9.95
N HIS A 173 9.48 13.84 11.09
CA HIS A 173 9.71 14.93 12.04
C HIS A 173 10.60 16.00 11.42
N ASN A 174 10.29 17.26 11.65
CA ASN A 174 11.13 18.38 11.21
C ASN A 174 12.44 18.50 12.02
N ALA A 175 12.42 18.01 13.27
CA ALA A 175 13.61 17.94 14.12
C ALA A 175 14.14 16.50 14.22
N SER A 176 15.41 16.30 13.85
CA SER A 176 16.04 14.97 13.78
C SER A 176 16.20 14.22 15.10
N TYR A 177 15.84 14.82 16.24
CA TYR A 177 15.92 14.20 17.56
C TYR A 177 14.55 13.78 18.12
N LYS A 178 13.46 14.22 17.48
CA LYS A 178 12.11 13.80 17.85
C LYS A 178 11.84 12.37 17.38
N LYS A 179 10.99 11.68 18.12
CA LYS A 179 10.47 10.35 17.79
C LYS A 179 8.99 10.34 18.12
N HIS A 180 8.23 9.57 17.36
CA HIS A 180 6.85 9.30 17.69
C HIS A 180 6.63 7.79 17.65
N THR A 181 5.93 7.26 18.65
CA THR A 181 5.62 5.85 18.70
C THR A 181 4.32 5.60 17.95
N LEU A 182 4.37 4.80 16.89
CA LEU A 182 3.19 4.35 16.16
C LEU A 182 2.90 2.90 16.59
N SER A 183 1.92 2.75 17.48
CA SER A 183 1.46 1.46 18.03
C SER A 183 0.02 1.20 17.66
N GLY A 184 -0.34 -0.08 17.47
CA GLY A 184 -1.63 -0.47 16.92
C GLY A 184 -1.74 -0.09 15.45
N ASP A 185 -2.98 0.06 14.99
CA ASP A 185 -3.28 0.48 13.63
C ASP A 185 -3.44 2.00 13.58
N VAL A 186 -2.64 2.65 12.73
CA VAL A 186 -2.63 4.11 12.56
C VAL A 186 -2.80 4.44 11.09
N VAL A 187 -3.84 5.19 10.75
CA VAL A 187 -4.03 5.73 9.40
C VAL A 187 -3.03 6.86 9.16
N VAL A 188 -2.13 6.68 8.19
CA VAL A 188 -1.10 7.67 7.84
C VAL A 188 -1.49 8.55 6.65
N ALA A 189 -2.36 8.05 5.77
CA ALA A 189 -2.90 8.79 4.64
C ALA A 189 -4.25 8.24 4.21
N LYS A 190 -5.05 9.05 3.52
CA LYS A 190 -6.22 8.63 2.75
C LYS A 190 -5.94 8.91 1.27
N VAL A 191 -6.20 7.93 0.42
CA VAL A 191 -6.02 8.02 -1.03
C VAL A 191 -7.38 7.85 -1.68
N THR A 192 -7.82 8.86 -2.43
CA THR A 192 -9.07 8.83 -3.18
C THR A 192 -8.76 8.52 -4.63
N LEU A 193 -9.26 7.40 -5.11
CA LEU A 193 -9.15 7.01 -6.51
C LEU A 193 -10.53 7.06 -7.17
N LYS A 194 -10.57 7.60 -8.38
CA LYS A 194 -11.74 7.50 -9.25
C LYS A 194 -11.57 6.34 -10.21
N LEU A 195 -12.55 5.45 -10.16
CA LEU A 195 -12.71 4.31 -11.05
C LEU A 195 -13.13 4.79 -12.44
N LEU A 196 -12.39 4.34 -13.44
CA LEU A 196 -12.60 4.65 -14.85
C LEU A 196 -13.37 3.54 -15.56
N LYS A 197 -13.15 2.29 -15.13
CA LYS A 197 -13.73 1.08 -15.72
C LYS A 197 -13.94 0.02 -14.65
N SER A 198 -14.86 -0.90 -14.91
CA SER A 198 -15.00 -2.12 -14.11
C SER A 198 -13.82 -3.06 -14.34
N GLY A 199 -13.37 -3.72 -13.27
CA GLY A 199 -12.25 -4.65 -13.32
C GLY A 199 -11.60 -4.87 -11.95
N ASP A 200 -10.67 -5.81 -11.91
CA ASP A 200 -9.82 -6.05 -10.74
C ASP A 200 -8.58 -5.16 -10.86
N ASN A 201 -8.37 -4.26 -9.89
CA ASN A 201 -7.21 -3.35 -9.83
C ASN A 201 -6.36 -3.67 -8.61
N ASP A 202 -5.10 -4.06 -8.83
CA ASP A 202 -4.14 -4.32 -7.77
C ASP A 202 -3.47 -3.01 -7.35
N ILE A 203 -3.72 -2.60 -6.11
CA ILE A 203 -3.10 -1.43 -5.49
C ILE A 203 -2.02 -1.93 -4.55
N SER A 204 -0.77 -1.53 -4.82
CA SER A 204 0.39 -2.13 -4.17
C SER A 204 1.41 -1.09 -3.73
N PHE A 205 2.27 -1.49 -2.78
CA PHE A 205 3.44 -0.71 -2.43
C PHE A 205 4.61 -1.15 -3.31
N PHE A 206 5.29 -0.20 -3.94
CA PHE A 206 6.55 -0.47 -4.63
C PHE A 206 7.68 -0.48 -3.60
N GLU A 207 7.86 -1.63 -2.94
CA GLU A 207 8.76 -1.83 -1.80
C GLU A 207 10.18 -1.27 -1.98
N PRO A 208 10.84 -1.37 -3.15
CA PRO A 208 12.19 -0.82 -3.35
C PRO A 208 12.29 0.71 -3.15
N ARG A 209 11.15 1.42 -3.14
CA ARG A 209 11.06 2.86 -2.89
C ARG A 209 10.29 3.22 -1.63
N CYS A 210 9.98 2.22 -0.80
CA CYS A 210 9.45 2.43 0.53
C CYS A 210 10.60 2.43 1.54
N LEU A 211 10.51 3.30 2.53
CA LEU A 211 11.52 3.43 3.58
C LEU A 211 10.85 3.89 4.87
N VAL A 212 11.08 3.16 5.95
CA VAL A 212 10.73 3.60 7.31
C VAL A 212 12.00 3.62 8.12
N VAL A 213 12.20 4.70 8.89
CA VAL A 213 13.41 4.90 9.67
C VAL A 213 13.13 5.31 11.09
N THR A 214 13.92 4.78 12.01
CA THR A 214 13.95 5.22 13.41
C THR A 214 14.63 6.59 13.54
N ARG A 215 14.62 7.17 14.75
CA ARG A 215 15.40 8.38 15.07
C ARG A 215 16.90 8.25 14.82
N ARG A 216 17.42 7.03 14.78
CA ARG A 216 18.84 6.75 14.49
C ARG A 216 19.11 6.59 13.00
N LEU A 217 18.07 6.78 12.16
CA LEU A 217 18.08 6.55 10.73
C LEU A 217 18.33 5.07 10.38
N GLU A 218 17.95 4.19 11.30
CA GLU A 218 18.04 2.74 11.13
C GLU A 218 16.78 2.22 10.42
N PRO A 219 16.97 1.25 9.49
CA PRO A 219 15.98 0.34 8.98
C PRO A 219 14.78 0.01 9.86
N ILE A 220 13.54 0.30 9.48
CA ILE A 220 12.42 -0.57 9.87
C ILE A 220 11.97 -1.30 8.61
N GLN A 221 11.86 -2.63 8.69
CA GLN A 221 11.39 -3.49 7.59
C GLN A 221 9.96 -3.93 7.86
N PRO A 222 8.95 -3.13 7.48
CA PRO A 222 7.56 -3.56 7.55
C PRO A 222 7.22 -4.51 6.41
N VAL A 223 6.20 -5.34 6.63
CA VAL A 223 5.55 -6.10 5.55
C VAL A 223 4.60 -5.17 4.80
N TYR A 224 4.61 -5.19 3.46
CA TYR A 224 3.69 -4.40 2.65
C TYR A 224 2.59 -5.29 2.05
N ILE A 225 1.34 -5.02 2.41
CA ILE A 225 0.20 -5.86 2.03
C ILE A 225 -0.56 -5.17 0.90
N PRO A 226 -0.61 -5.76 -0.32
CA PRO A 226 -1.35 -5.19 -1.43
C PRO A 226 -2.86 -5.28 -1.19
N TYR A 227 -3.61 -4.47 -1.92
CA TYR A 227 -5.05 -4.44 -1.86
C TYR A 227 -5.66 -4.72 -3.23
N LYS A 228 -6.55 -5.70 -3.28
CA LYS A 228 -7.28 -6.06 -4.50
C LYS A 228 -8.60 -5.31 -4.53
N LEU A 229 -8.68 -4.30 -5.37
CA LEU A 229 -9.90 -3.54 -5.58
C LEU A 229 -10.75 -4.19 -6.68
N ARG A 230 -11.94 -4.66 -6.32
CA ARG A 230 -12.98 -5.00 -7.30
C ARG A 230 -13.82 -3.78 -7.62
N ALA A 231 -13.53 -3.16 -8.75
CA ALA A 231 -14.26 -2.00 -9.23
C ALA A 231 -15.47 -2.45 -10.06
N PHE A 232 -16.65 -1.96 -9.68
CA PHE A 232 -17.85 -2.02 -10.50
C PHE A 232 -18.28 -0.58 -10.81
N VAL A 233 -18.09 -0.16 -12.05
CA VAL A 233 -18.57 1.11 -12.56
C VAL A 233 -19.93 0.86 -13.23
N PRO A 234 -21.04 1.43 -12.69
CA PRO A 234 -22.38 1.30 -13.28
C PRO A 234 -22.53 2.03 -14.63
#